data_AF-A0A2J2HH82-F1
#
_entry.id   AF-A0A2J2HH82-F1
#
_cell.length_a   1.000
_cell.length_b   1.000
_cell.length_c   1.000
_cell.angle_alpha   90.00
_cell.angle_beta   90.00
_cell.angle_gamma   90.00
#
_symmetry.space_group_name_H-M   'P 1'
#
loop_
_entity.id
_entity.type
_entity.pdbx_description
1 polymer ?
#
loop_
_entity_poly.entity_id
_entity_poly.type
_entity_poly.pdbx_seq_one_letter_code
_entity_poly.pdbx_strand_id
1 'polypeptide(L)'
;MSTVFNYTTKALIKTPLTPGITRDNRPVIRLAILIDTVEYTLNIVGKPGTGIEQLAEYLTKNGIVKLENGRWFIELPTWSIAKSKNSTIWVHAEDYEKLKGTTT
;
A
#
# COMPACT_ATOMS: atom_id res chain seq x y z
N MET A 1 -13.80 -2.10 26.37
CA MET A 1 -13.67 -2.40 24.93
C MET A 1 -12.19 -2.59 24.66
N SER A 2 -11.73 -3.81 24.32
CA SER A 2 -10.33 -4.02 23.96
C SER A 2 -10.08 -3.45 22.56
N THR A 3 -9.02 -2.67 22.41
CA THR A 3 -8.58 -2.22 21.09
C THR A 3 -8.13 -3.45 20.30
N VAL A 4 -8.82 -3.76 19.21
CA VAL A 4 -8.40 -4.84 18.31
C VAL A 4 -7.04 -4.48 17.74
N PHE A 5 -6.06 -5.38 17.85
CA PHE A 5 -4.76 -5.18 17.24
C PHE A 5 -4.91 -5.16 15.72
N ASN A 6 -4.62 -4.02 15.11
CA ASN A 6 -4.67 -3.86 13.66
C ASN A 6 -3.31 -4.25 13.07
N TYR A 7 -3.28 -5.17 12.11
CA TYR A 7 -2.05 -5.61 11.43
C TYR A 7 -1.58 -4.63 10.36
N THR A 8 -1.91 -3.34 10.51
CA THR A 8 -1.47 -2.27 9.62
C THR A 8 -0.58 -1.26 10.32
N THR A 9 0.29 -0.65 9.53
CA THR A 9 1.09 0.50 9.92
C THR A 9 0.76 1.65 8.99
N LYS A 10 0.47 2.81 9.57
CA LYS A 10 0.17 4.03 8.83
C LYS A 10 1.46 4.67 8.32
N ALA A 11 1.47 5.01 7.04
CA ALA A 11 2.57 5.70 6.38
C ALA A 11 2.08 7.00 5.71
N LEU A 12 2.87 8.07 5.81
CA LEU A 12 2.62 9.33 5.11
C LEU A 12 3.10 9.20 3.67
N ILE A 13 2.27 9.54 2.68
CA ILE A 13 2.68 9.64 1.27
C ILE A 13 3.34 11.01 1.06
N LYS A 14 4.62 11.01 0.65
CA LYS A 14 5.37 12.24 0.36
C LYS A 14 5.16 12.69 -1.08
N THR A 15 5.40 11.79 -2.03
CA THR A 15 5.32 12.11 -3.45
C THR A 15 5.11 10.83 -4.27
N PRO A 16 4.34 10.90 -5.38
CA PRO A 16 4.33 9.82 -6.37
C PRO A 16 5.70 9.71 -7.06
N LEU A 17 6.06 8.49 -7.42
CA LEU A 17 7.22 8.17 -8.25
C LEU A 17 6.73 7.66 -9.61
N THR A 18 7.64 7.53 -10.59
CA THR A 18 7.32 6.95 -11.91
C THR A 18 6.69 5.56 -11.74
N PRO A 19 5.45 5.35 -12.21
CA PRO A 19 4.82 4.04 -12.15
C PRO A 19 5.60 2.97 -12.91
N GLY A 20 5.33 1.70 -12.57
CA GLY A 20 5.97 0.56 -13.20
C GLY A 20 4.97 -0.49 -13.67
N ILE A 21 5.50 -1.52 -14.30
CA ILE A 21 4.77 -2.73 -14.70
C ILE A 21 5.66 -3.93 -14.31
N THR A 22 5.05 -4.96 -13.72
CA THR A 22 5.76 -6.21 -13.40
C THR A 22 6.00 -7.06 -14.65
N ARG A 23 6.88 -8.06 -14.58
CA ARG A 23 7.14 -8.98 -15.70
C ARG A 23 5.88 -9.71 -16.19
N ASP A 24 4.93 -9.97 -15.30
CA ASP A 24 3.63 -10.60 -15.60
C ASP A 24 2.52 -9.57 -15.92
N ASN A 25 2.91 -8.36 -16.34
CA ASN A 25 2.01 -7.31 -16.83
C ASN A 25 0.99 -6.77 -15.81
N ARG A 26 1.36 -6.73 -14.51
CA ARG A 26 0.56 -6.07 -13.47
C ARG A 26 1.03 -4.63 -13.29
N PRO A 27 0.13 -3.64 -13.11
CA PRO A 27 0.52 -2.27 -12.86
C PRO A 27 1.16 -2.13 -11.48
N VAL A 28 2.12 -1.23 -11.35
CA VAL A 28 2.78 -0.90 -10.07
C VAL A 28 2.67 0.59 -9.81
N ILE A 29 1.95 0.96 -8.75
CA ILE A 29 1.99 2.32 -8.21
C ILE A 29 3.22 2.43 -7.32
N ARG A 30 4.05 3.45 -7.57
CA ARG A 30 5.29 3.68 -6.82
C ARG A 30 5.19 5.00 -6.07
N LEU A 31 5.44 4.97 -4.76
CA LEU A 31 5.31 6.12 -3.87
C LEU A 31 6.55 6.24 -2.98
N ALA A 32 7.01 7.46 -2.73
CA ALA A 32 7.88 7.72 -1.58
C ALA A 32 6.99 7.92 -0.35
N ILE A 33 7.24 7.14 0.70
CA ILE A 33 6.47 7.17 1.93
C ILE A 33 7.36 7.35 3.16
N LEU A 34 6.78 7.89 4.23
CA LEU A 34 7.42 8.02 5.54
C LEU A 34 6.69 7.13 6.53
N ILE A 35 7.43 6.23 7.18
CA ILE A 35 6.97 5.48 8.34
C ILE A 35 7.82 5.98 9.52
N ASP A 36 7.15 6.59 10.50
CA ASP A 36 7.79 7.37 11.56
C ASP A 36 8.73 8.47 11.00
N THR A 37 10.04 8.23 11.01
CA THR A 37 11.09 9.14 10.51
C THR A 37 11.90 8.54 9.37
N VAL A 38 11.56 7.33 8.93
CA VAL A 38 12.31 6.58 7.91
C VAL A 38 11.55 6.63 6.60
N GLU A 39 12.27 6.99 5.53
CA GLU A 39 11.73 7.03 4.19
C GLU A 39 11.87 5.67 3.49
N TYR A 40 10.80 5.24 2.84
CA TYR A 40 10.75 4.04 2.03
C TYR A 40 10.20 4.33 0.63
N THR A 41 10.68 3.55 -0.34
CA THR A 41 9.98 3.39 -1.62
C THR A 41 8.92 2.30 -1.45
N LEU A 42 7.65 2.66 -1.63
CA LEU A 42 6.55 1.72 -1.65
C LEU A 42 6.17 1.38 -3.08
N ASN A 43 6.18 0.09 -3.41
CA ASN A 43 5.67 -0.46 -4.65
C ASN A 43 4.38 -1.24 -4.35
N ILE A 44 3.25 -0.74 -4.86
CA ILE A 44 1.94 -1.38 -4.74
C ILE A 44 1.64 -2.06 -6.08
N VAL A 45 1.61 -3.39 -6.07
CA VAL A 45 1.36 -4.22 -7.24
C VAL A 45 -0.14 -4.47 -7.36
N GLY A 46 -0.71 -4.18 -8.52
CA GLY A 46 -2.11 -4.47 -8.82
C GLY A 46 -2.37 -5.94 -9.14
N LYS A 47 -3.61 -6.25 -9.51
CA LYS A 47 -4.01 -7.59 -9.94
C LYS A 47 -3.78 -7.80 -11.45
N PRO A 48 -3.67 -9.04 -11.92
CA PRO A 48 -3.70 -9.33 -13.35
C PRO A 48 -4.95 -8.72 -14.00
N GLY A 49 -4.78 -8.09 -15.18
CA GLY A 49 -5.89 -7.49 -15.93
C GLY A 49 -6.43 -6.16 -15.37
N THR A 50 -5.85 -5.62 -14.28
CA THR A 50 -6.23 -4.30 -13.77
C THR A 50 -5.34 -3.19 -14.34
N GLY A 51 -5.93 -2.02 -14.62
CA GLY A 51 -5.19 -0.82 -14.98
C GLY A 51 -4.69 -0.04 -13.75
N ILE A 52 -3.76 0.90 -13.96
CA ILE A 52 -3.22 1.72 -12.87
C ILE A 52 -4.29 2.60 -12.19
N GLU A 53 -5.22 3.14 -12.97
CA GLU A 53 -6.33 3.95 -12.47
C GLU A 53 -7.28 3.12 -11.60
N GLN A 54 -7.62 1.91 -12.05
CA GLN A 54 -8.44 0.97 -11.28
C GLN A 54 -7.77 0.58 -9.96
N LEU A 55 -6.45 0.42 -9.95
CA LEU A 55 -5.69 0.16 -8.72
C LEU A 55 -5.76 1.37 -7.77
N ALA A 56 -5.54 2.59 -8.26
CA ALA A 56 -5.64 3.80 -7.45
C ALA A 56 -7.05 3.99 -6.85
N GLU A 57 -8.08 3.74 -7.67
CA GLU A 57 -9.48 3.77 -7.25
C GLU A 57 -9.78 2.69 -6.19
N TYR A 58 -9.27 1.47 -6.38
CA TYR A 58 -9.39 0.41 -5.38
C TYR A 58 -8.81 0.83 -4.03
N LEU A 59 -7.59 1.38 -4.02
CA LEU A 59 -6.90 1.80 -2.79
C LEU A 59 -7.68 2.87 -2.03
N THR A 60 -8.24 3.85 -2.73
CA THR A 60 -9.00 4.95 -2.13
C THR A 60 -10.38 4.50 -1.66
N LYS A 61 -11.15 3.78 -2.50
CA LYS A 61 -12.48 3.26 -2.14
C LYS A 61 -12.46 2.33 -0.94
N ASN A 62 -11.39 1.54 -0.80
CA ASN A 62 -11.24 0.61 0.31
C ASN A 62 -10.73 1.24 1.59
N GLY A 63 -10.45 2.55 1.59
CA GLY A 63 -9.87 3.26 2.72
C GLY A 63 -8.43 2.80 3.01
N ILE A 64 -7.72 2.26 2.03
CA ILE A 64 -6.29 1.92 2.18
C ILE A 64 -5.48 3.20 2.08
N VAL A 65 -5.82 4.05 1.12
CA VAL A 65 -5.29 5.41 0.98
C VAL A 65 -6.35 6.41 1.41
N LYS A 66 -6.00 7.33 2.32
CA LYS A 66 -6.92 8.34 2.87
C LYS A 66 -6.28 9.71 2.94
N LEU A 67 -7.08 10.75 2.76
CA LEU A 67 -6.69 12.13 3.03
C LEU A 67 -7.05 12.46 4.48
N GLU A 68 -6.06 12.87 5.26
CA GLU A 68 -6.25 13.31 6.65
C GLU A 68 -5.46 14.59 6.89
N ASN A 69 -6.12 15.65 7.39
CA ASN A 69 -5.49 16.94 7.68
C ASN A 69 -4.67 17.50 6.50
N GLY A 70 -5.18 17.34 5.26
CA GLY A 70 -4.52 17.80 4.04
C GLY A 70 -3.33 16.95 3.58
N ARG A 71 -3.08 15.80 4.20
CA ARG A 71 -1.99 14.88 3.85
C ARG A 71 -2.52 13.50 3.51
N TRP A 72 -1.94 12.88 2.49
CA TRP A 72 -2.30 11.54 2.08
C TRP A 72 -1.56 10.50 2.92
N PHE A 73 -2.30 9.55 3.47
CA PHE A 73 -1.77 8.43 4.23
C PHE A 73 -2.16 7.11 3.57
N ILE A 74 -1.35 6.10 3.80
CA ILE A 74 -1.62 4.72 3.41
C ILE A 74 -1.44 3.78 4.59
N GLU A 75 -2.41 2.89 4.79
CA GLU A 75 -2.29 1.76 5.71
C GLU A 75 -1.53 0.63 5.01
N LEU A 76 -0.47 0.10 5.63
CA LEU A 76 0.36 -0.98 5.06
C LEU A 76 0.31 -2.23 5.92
N PRO A 77 0.25 -3.44 5.36
CA PRO A 77 0.38 -4.66 6.16
C PRO A 77 1.75 -4.71 6.84
N THR A 78 1.78 -5.02 8.13
CA THR A 78 3.02 -5.06 8.93
C THR A 78 4.06 -6.04 8.36
N TRP A 79 3.61 -7.18 7.80
CA TRP A 79 4.51 -8.15 7.18
C TRP A 79 5.19 -7.64 5.90
N SER A 80 4.60 -6.68 5.19
CA SER A 80 5.21 -6.08 4.00
C SER A 80 6.40 -5.19 4.38
N ILE A 81 6.31 -4.53 5.53
CA ILE A 81 7.41 -3.72 6.09
C ILE A 81 8.54 -4.64 6.58
N ALA A 82 8.20 -5.72 7.29
CA ALA A 82 9.19 -6.68 7.78
C ALA A 82 9.98 -7.37 6.65
N LYS A 83 9.39 -7.47 5.44
CA LYS A 83 10.04 -8.04 4.25
C LYS A 83 10.79 -6.99 3.41
N SER A 84 10.85 -5.74 3.85
CA SER A 84 11.52 -4.68 3.10
C SER A 84 13.00 -4.97 2.87
N LYS A 85 13.50 -4.57 1.71
CA LYS A 85 14.92 -4.66 1.35
C LYS A 85 15.33 -3.37 0.67
N ASN A 86 16.51 -2.83 1.01
CA ASN A 86 17.03 -1.57 0.46
C ASN A 86 16.00 -0.43 0.54
N SER A 87 15.38 -0.26 1.71
CA SER A 87 14.30 0.72 1.96
C SER A 87 13.15 0.65 0.95
N THR A 88 12.93 -0.52 0.33
CA THR A 88 11.85 -0.76 -0.63
C THR A 88 10.87 -1.76 -0.05
N ILE A 89 9.61 -1.36 0.01
CA ILE A 89 8.48 -2.16 0.45
C ILE A 89 7.70 -2.60 -0.78
N TRP A 90 7.39 -3.89 -0.84
CA TRP A 90 6.52 -4.46 -1.87
C TRP A 90 5.24 -4.95 -1.21
N VAL A 91 4.10 -4.55 -1.77
CA VAL A 91 2.79 -5.00 -1.31
C VAL A 91 1.92 -5.29 -2.53
N HIS A 92 1.15 -6.37 -2.47
CA HIS A 92 0.20 -6.70 -3.52
C HIS A 92 -1.19 -6.24 -3.10
N ALA A 93 -2.05 -5.88 -4.06
CA ALA A 93 -3.45 -5.55 -3.78
C ALA A 93 -4.13 -6.67 -2.97
N GLU A 94 -3.81 -7.91 -3.28
CA GLU A 94 -4.27 -9.13 -2.59
C GLU A 94 -3.84 -9.19 -1.11
N ASP A 95 -2.75 -8.54 -0.71
CA ASP A 95 -2.34 -8.50 0.70
C ASP A 95 -3.30 -7.63 1.54
N TYR A 96 -3.87 -6.57 0.95
CA TYR A 96 -4.92 -5.79 1.60
C TYR A 96 -6.25 -6.54 1.71
N GLU A 97 -6.52 -7.46 0.78
CA GLU A 97 -7.70 -8.31 0.84
C GLU A 97 -7.58 -9.32 1.98
N LYS A 98 -6.40 -9.92 2.16
CA LYS A 98 -6.12 -10.80 3.30
C LYS A 98 -6.29 -10.08 4.64
N LEU A 99 -5.88 -8.81 4.73
CA LEU A 99 -6.10 -7.98 5.92
C LEU A 99 -7.59 -7.78 6.25
N LYS A 100 -8.45 -7.68 5.23
CA LYS A 100 -9.91 -7.55 5.41
C LYS A 100 -10.61 -8.86 5.79
N GLY A 101 -9.89 -9.98 5.80
CA GLY A 101 -10.42 -11.33 6.09
C GLY A 101 -10.41 -12.19 4.82
N THR A 102 -10.05 -13.48 4.84
CA THR A 102 -10.30 -14.47 5.91
C THR A 102 -11.64 -14.26 6.62
N THR A 103 -12.62 -13.74 5.87
CA THR A 103 -14.05 -13.87 6.11
C THR A 103 -14.54 -14.88 5.08
N THR A 104 -14.32 -16.16 5.36
CA THR A 104 -15.13 -17.26 4.82
C THR A 104 -15.64 -18.04 6.02
#